data_AF-A0A7S3CRL5-F1
#
_entry.id   AF-A0A7S3CRL5-F1
#
_cell.length_a   1.000
_cell.length_b   1.000
_cell.length_c   1.000
_cell.angle_alpha   90.00
_cell.angle_beta   90.00
_cell.angle_gamma   90.00
#
_symmetry.space_group_name_H-M   'P 1'
#
loop_
_entity.id
_entity.type
_entity.pdbx_description
1 polymer ?
#
loop_
_entity_poly.entity_id
_entity_poly.type
_entity_poly.pdbx_seq_one_letter_code
_entity_poly.pdbx_strand_id
1 'polypeptide(L)'
;MVVRSFLYRNIEQLRLSGLARIIRSIMFEIALIVFFSALSIYVRTLEFQSLYSSQEKEWVTQSLGLLILLVGGITLFRISSINQSPSSYSFQNKLILLILYEVVISVIFFESQLRNMRKLALIYESIGTQEGAHEAFQSRFIHLMRVALFVVGTLKCISVFFFVLLLVLFLYYLRLLISEGSLGDSSYFNQRNQALIRDMRRFMYGDVVFRETTECAICLEQFSAMAEVVQLECSKLHIYHFTCIKHYLESEALEFFEKR
;
A
#
# COMPACT_ATOMS: atom_id res chain seq x y z
N MET A 1 -7.84 34.92 6.48
CA MET A 1 -8.25 34.08 7.64
C MET A 1 -9.29 32.99 7.26
N VAL A 2 -10.29 33.29 6.42
CA VAL A 2 -11.35 32.34 6.00
C VAL A 2 -10.85 31.10 5.24
N VAL A 3 -9.85 31.25 4.35
CA VAL A 3 -9.30 30.13 3.56
C VAL A 3 -8.62 29.08 4.45
N ARG A 4 -7.99 29.51 5.55
CA ARG A 4 -7.28 28.60 6.47
C ARG A 4 -8.25 27.74 7.29
N SER A 5 -9.41 28.29 7.69
CA SER A 5 -10.43 27.50 8.40
C SER A 5 -11.17 26.53 7.48
N PHE A 6 -11.37 26.90 6.21
CA PHE A 6 -11.98 26.02 5.21
C PHE A 6 -11.07 24.82 4.88
N LEU A 7 -9.77 25.06 4.65
CA LEU A 7 -8.80 23.99 4.40
C LEU A 7 -8.66 23.05 5.60
N TYR A 8 -8.64 23.59 6.83
CA TYR A 8 -8.56 22.76 8.04
C TYR A 8 -9.76 21.82 8.18
N ARG A 9 -10.99 22.33 7.97
CA ARG A 9 -12.21 21.50 8.02
C ARG A 9 -12.21 20.39 6.97
N ASN A 10 -11.78 20.67 5.74
CA ASN A 10 -11.75 19.66 4.67
C ASN A 10 -10.71 18.56 4.95
N ILE A 11 -9.54 18.92 5.48
CA ILE A 11 -8.50 17.95 5.87
C ILE A 11 -8.99 17.06 7.01
N GLU A 12 -9.66 17.64 8.01
CA GLU A 12 -10.22 16.90 9.14
C GLU A 12 -11.34 15.94 8.71
N GLN A 13 -12.23 16.39 7.82
CA GLN A 13 -13.28 15.54 7.25
C GLN A 13 -12.72 14.39 6.41
N LEU A 14 -11.69 14.64 5.59
CA LEU A 14 -10.96 13.60 4.85
C LEU A 14 -10.33 12.57 5.80
N ARG A 15 -9.68 13.03 6.87
CA ARG A 15 -9.07 12.16 7.88
C ARG A 15 -10.10 11.28 8.59
N LEU A 16 -11.24 11.85 8.98
CA LEU A 16 -12.35 11.12 9.62
C LEU A 16 -12.92 10.06 8.67
N SER A 17 -13.07 10.38 7.38
CA SER A 17 -13.56 9.43 6.38
C SER A 17 -12.60 8.25 6.16
N GLY A 18 -11.28 8.51 6.17
CA GLY A 18 -10.25 7.49 6.08
C GLY A 18 -10.25 6.58 7.30
N LEU A 19 -10.29 7.17 8.51
CA LEU A 19 -10.33 6.42 9.76
C LEU A 19 -11.57 5.51 9.84
N ALA A 20 -12.75 6.02 9.48
CA ALA A 20 -13.98 5.23 9.47
C ALA A 20 -13.92 4.04 8.50
N ARG A 21 -13.20 4.17 7.38
CA ARG A 21 -12.95 3.05 6.46
C ARG A 21 -12.06 1.99 7.08
N ILE A 22 -10.97 2.41 7.74
CA ILE A 22 -10.04 1.48 8.42
C ILE A 22 -10.76 0.73 9.55
N ILE A 23 -11.52 1.44 10.39
CA ILE A 23 -12.27 0.83 11.50
C ILE A 23 -13.25 -0.22 10.99
N ARG A 24 -14.04 0.10 9.94
CA ARG A 24 -14.97 -0.89 9.34
C ARG A 24 -14.25 -2.14 8.84
N SER A 25 -13.07 -1.96 8.24
CA SER A 25 -12.25 -3.08 7.76
C SER A 25 -11.79 -3.96 8.92
N ILE A 26 -11.31 -3.36 10.02
CA ILE A 26 -10.89 -4.09 11.23
C ILE A 26 -12.07 -4.85 11.85
N MET A 27 -13.24 -4.21 11.96
CA MET A 27 -14.43 -4.85 12.52
C MET A 27 -14.86 -6.07 11.69
N PHE A 28 -14.79 -5.97 10.37
CA PHE A 28 -15.05 -7.10 9.48
C PHE A 28 -14.04 -8.24 9.67
N GLU A 29 -12.75 -7.94 9.81
CA GLU A 29 -11.71 -8.94 10.06
C GLU A 29 -11.89 -9.64 11.41
N ILE A 30 -12.24 -8.89 12.46
CA ILE A 30 -12.58 -9.46 13.77
C ILE A 30 -13.78 -10.40 13.65
N ALA A 31 -14.82 -10.01 12.91
CA ALA A 31 -15.98 -10.87 12.67
C ALA A 31 -15.59 -12.17 11.95
N LEU A 32 -14.69 -12.11 10.96
CA LEU A 32 -14.15 -13.30 10.29
C LEU A 32 -13.35 -14.20 11.24
N ILE A 33 -12.51 -13.63 12.10
CA ILE A 33 -11.76 -14.39 13.11
C ILE A 33 -12.72 -15.13 14.04
N VAL A 34 -13.76 -14.46 14.53
CA VAL A 34 -14.80 -15.07 15.38
C VAL A 34 -15.53 -16.18 14.63
N PHE A 35 -15.92 -15.93 13.39
CA PHE A 35 -16.59 -16.92 12.55
C PHE A 35 -15.72 -18.17 12.31
N PHE A 36 -14.46 -18.01 11.91
CA PHE A 36 -13.56 -19.15 11.70
C PHE A 36 -13.25 -19.90 13.00
N SER A 37 -13.18 -19.19 14.14
CA SER A 37 -13.00 -19.81 15.44
C SER A 37 -14.21 -20.66 15.81
N ALA A 38 -15.42 -20.14 15.65
CA ALA A 38 -16.66 -20.88 15.88
C ALA A 38 -16.77 -22.09 14.95
N LEU A 39 -16.45 -21.92 13.66
CA LEU A 39 -16.43 -23.02 12.69
C LEU A 39 -15.38 -24.08 13.06
N SER A 40 -14.19 -23.67 13.51
CA SER A 40 -13.16 -24.60 13.96
C SER A 40 -13.59 -25.39 15.19
N ILE A 41 -14.29 -24.76 16.14
CA ILE A 41 -14.85 -25.45 17.32
C ILE A 41 -15.92 -26.45 16.87
N TYR A 42 -16.83 -26.03 15.99
CA TYR A 42 -17.87 -26.90 15.44
C TYR A 42 -17.28 -28.13 14.75
N VAL A 43 -16.32 -27.95 13.84
CA VAL A 43 -15.64 -29.07 13.15
C VAL A 43 -14.95 -29.99 14.15
N ARG A 44 -14.33 -29.45 15.21
CA ARG A 44 -13.70 -30.25 16.28
C ARG A 44 -14.71 -31.09 17.07
N THR A 45 -15.95 -30.64 17.22
CA THR A 45 -17.00 -31.39 17.93
C THR A 45 -17.65 -32.49 17.10
N LEU A 46 -17.43 -32.56 15.79
CA LEU A 46 -17.97 -33.63 14.97
C LEU A 46 -17.26 -34.96 15.26
N GLU A 47 -18.03 -36.02 15.53
CA GLU A 47 -17.53 -37.38 15.71
C GLU A 47 -17.55 -38.12 14.37
N PHE A 48 -16.46 -38.82 14.05
CA PHE A 48 -16.33 -39.58 12.80
C PHE A 48 -15.96 -41.02 13.09
N GLN A 49 -16.61 -41.94 12.37
CA GLN A 49 -16.38 -43.37 12.49
C GLN A 49 -15.19 -43.83 11.63
N SER A 50 -15.01 -43.23 10.45
CA SER A 50 -13.93 -43.57 9.53
C SER A 50 -12.62 -42.82 9.81
N LEU A 51 -11.50 -43.53 9.70
CA LEU A 51 -10.13 -42.98 9.82
C LEU A 51 -9.90 -41.83 8.81
N TYR A 52 -10.44 -41.99 7.60
CA TYR A 52 -10.38 -40.98 6.54
C TYR A 52 -11.02 -39.65 6.99
N SER A 53 -12.26 -39.70 7.49
CA SER A 53 -12.99 -38.51 7.93
C SER A 53 -12.32 -37.83 9.13
N SER A 54 -11.69 -38.61 10.02
CA SER A 54 -10.89 -38.08 11.13
C SER A 54 -9.66 -37.29 10.65
N GLN A 55 -8.95 -37.79 9.64
CA GLN A 55 -7.81 -37.07 9.02
C GLN A 55 -8.28 -35.81 8.29
N GLU A 56 -9.40 -35.85 7.58
CA GLU A 56 -9.97 -34.67 6.94
C GLU A 56 -10.38 -33.60 7.95
N LYS A 57 -10.99 -34.00 9.07
CA LYS A 57 -11.32 -33.11 10.20
C LYS A 57 -10.07 -32.40 10.73
N GLU A 58 -8.98 -33.14 10.94
CA GLU A 58 -7.71 -32.57 11.40
C GLU A 58 -7.18 -31.55 10.40
N TRP A 59 -7.18 -31.88 9.10
CA TRP A 59 -6.74 -30.97 8.05
C TRP A 59 -7.60 -29.69 7.98
N VAL A 60 -8.93 -29.80 7.99
CA VAL A 60 -9.83 -28.64 8.00
C VAL A 60 -9.56 -27.76 9.23
N THR A 61 -9.39 -28.37 10.39
CA THR A 61 -9.10 -27.67 11.65
C THR A 61 -7.75 -26.93 11.59
N GLN A 62 -6.70 -27.57 11.08
CA GLN A 62 -5.39 -26.93 10.89
C GLN A 62 -5.47 -25.76 9.90
N SER A 63 -6.20 -25.95 8.79
CA SER A 63 -6.37 -24.92 7.76
C SER A 63 -7.12 -23.70 8.31
N LEU A 64 -8.19 -23.91 9.09
CA LEU A 64 -8.91 -22.85 9.77
C LEU A 64 -8.02 -22.12 10.78
N GLY A 65 -7.20 -22.85 11.56
CA GLY A 65 -6.23 -22.25 12.47
C GLY A 65 -5.22 -21.34 11.76
N LEU A 66 -4.70 -21.76 10.61
CA LEU A 66 -3.79 -20.93 9.82
C LEU A 66 -4.47 -19.69 9.21
N LEU A 67 -5.73 -19.81 8.79
CA LEU A 67 -6.51 -18.65 8.33
C LEU A 67 -6.79 -17.65 9.46
N ILE A 68 -7.10 -18.13 10.67
CA ILE A 68 -7.27 -17.29 11.85
C ILE A 68 -5.97 -16.53 12.15
N LEU A 69 -4.82 -17.21 12.11
CA LEU A 69 -3.52 -16.56 12.30
C LEU A 69 -3.29 -15.49 11.24
N LEU A 70 -3.47 -15.82 9.95
CA LEU A 70 -3.32 -14.89 8.83
C LEU A 70 -4.16 -13.61 9.03
N VAL A 71 -5.48 -13.76 9.22
CA VAL A 71 -6.39 -12.62 9.39
C VAL A 71 -6.07 -11.86 10.68
N GLY A 72 -5.73 -12.57 11.76
CA GLY A 72 -5.30 -11.98 13.03
C GLY A 72 -4.04 -11.12 12.90
N GLY A 73 -3.02 -11.60 12.19
CA GLY A 73 -1.79 -10.86 11.94
C GLY A 73 -2.03 -9.56 11.16
N ILE A 74 -2.83 -9.61 10.09
CA ILE A 74 -3.24 -8.42 9.32
C ILE A 74 -3.99 -7.42 10.21
N THR A 75 -4.91 -7.92 11.03
CA THR A 75 -5.73 -7.09 11.92
C THR A 75 -4.85 -6.37 12.95
N LEU A 76 -3.95 -7.11 13.61
CA LEU A 76 -2.99 -6.54 14.57
C LEU A 76 -2.08 -5.51 13.92
N PHE A 77 -1.61 -5.77 12.70
CA PHE A 77 -0.83 -4.82 11.95
C PHE A 77 -1.57 -3.51 11.72
N ARG A 78 -2.82 -3.58 11.24
CA ARG A 78 -3.65 -2.39 10.98
C ARG A 78 -3.92 -1.61 12.25
N ILE A 79 -4.26 -2.29 13.35
CA ILE A 79 -4.44 -1.67 14.66
C ILE A 79 -3.16 -0.93 15.08
N SER A 80 -2.00 -1.56 14.93
CA SER A 80 -0.72 -0.95 15.27
C SER A 80 -0.38 0.27 14.40
N SER A 81 -1.00 0.39 13.23
CA SER A 81 -0.74 1.45 12.24
C SER A 81 -1.66 2.66 12.40
N ILE A 82 -2.81 2.55 13.11
CA ILE A 82 -3.78 3.64 13.26
C ILE A 82 -3.20 4.86 14.00
N ASN A 83 -2.32 4.65 14.96
CA ASN A 83 -1.84 5.70 15.87
C ASN A 83 -0.49 6.31 15.50
N GLN A 84 0.08 5.99 14.34
CA GLN A 84 1.43 6.45 14.04
C GLN A 84 1.45 7.83 13.38
N SER A 85 2.24 8.71 14.00
CA SER A 85 2.75 9.93 13.39
C SER A 85 3.41 9.57 12.04
N PRO A 86 3.23 10.36 10.98
CA PRO A 86 3.72 10.08 9.63
C PRO A 86 5.26 10.14 9.49
N SER A 87 6.03 9.92 10.56
CA SER A 87 7.48 9.78 10.44
C SER A 87 7.79 8.55 9.56
N SER A 88 8.29 8.86 8.36
CA SER A 88 8.52 7.96 7.22
C SER A 88 9.09 6.59 7.59
N TYR A 89 10.10 6.56 8.47
CA TYR A 89 10.84 5.35 8.79
C TYR A 89 10.05 4.30 9.58
N SER A 90 9.14 4.72 10.47
CA SER A 90 8.39 3.78 11.31
C SER A 90 7.36 2.99 10.50
N PHE A 91 6.74 3.65 9.52
CA PHE A 91 5.76 3.04 8.63
C PHE A 91 6.40 2.06 7.65
N GLN A 92 7.55 2.41 7.06
CA GLN A 92 8.26 1.54 6.12
C GLN A 92 8.69 0.22 6.77
N ASN A 93 9.30 0.26 7.95
CA ASN A 93 9.73 -0.94 8.68
C ASN A 93 8.54 -1.86 9.00
N LYS A 94 7.42 -1.28 9.40
CA LYS A 94 6.17 -2.00 9.64
C LYS A 94 5.65 -2.65 8.37
N LEU A 95 5.57 -1.91 7.27
CA LEU A 95 5.11 -2.44 6.00
C LEU A 95 5.97 -3.63 5.55
N ILE A 96 7.30 -3.53 5.68
CA ILE A 96 8.21 -4.63 5.38
C ILE A 96 7.91 -5.84 6.28
N LEU A 97 7.72 -5.63 7.58
CA LEU A 97 7.37 -6.71 8.52
C LEU A 97 6.05 -7.38 8.15
N LEU A 98 5.02 -6.62 7.73
CA LEU A 98 3.76 -7.19 7.25
C LEU A 98 3.98 -8.04 5.99
N ILE A 99 4.76 -7.56 5.03
CA ILE A 99 5.04 -8.29 3.79
C ILE A 99 5.75 -9.61 4.11
N LEU A 100 6.77 -9.57 4.98
CA LEU A 100 7.48 -10.78 5.41
C LEU A 100 6.54 -11.74 6.13
N TYR A 101 5.68 -11.23 7.02
CA TYR A 101 4.66 -12.02 7.70
C TYR A 101 3.71 -12.71 6.72
N GLU A 102 3.15 -11.98 5.75
CA GLU A 102 2.25 -12.49 4.71
C GLU A 102 2.91 -13.59 3.86
N VAL A 103 4.18 -13.41 3.50
CA VAL A 103 4.94 -14.40 2.74
C VAL A 103 5.15 -15.66 3.58
N VAL A 104 5.64 -15.52 4.81
CA VAL A 104 5.91 -16.66 5.70
C VAL A 104 4.64 -17.48 5.97
N ILE A 105 3.54 -16.82 6.34
CA ILE A 105 2.29 -17.52 6.62
C ILE A 105 1.70 -18.17 5.36
N SER A 106 1.87 -17.56 4.18
CA SER A 106 1.43 -18.16 2.90
C SER A 106 2.23 -19.40 2.55
N VAL A 107 3.55 -19.40 2.80
CA VAL A 107 4.41 -20.58 2.61
C VAL A 107 4.00 -21.70 3.58
N ILE A 108 3.85 -21.39 4.87
CA ILE A 108 3.40 -22.36 5.89
C ILE A 108 2.04 -22.95 5.51
N PHE A 109 1.11 -22.11 5.05
CA PHE A 109 -0.20 -22.54 4.58
C PHE A 109 -0.09 -23.50 3.40
N PHE A 110 0.68 -23.14 2.37
CA PHE A 110 0.88 -23.96 1.18
C PHE A 110 1.51 -25.32 1.51
N GLU A 111 2.56 -25.33 2.34
CA GLU A 111 3.20 -26.57 2.80
C GLU A 111 2.24 -27.45 3.62
N SER A 112 1.39 -26.84 4.44
CA SER A 112 0.34 -27.55 5.19
C SER A 112 -0.64 -28.25 4.22
N GLN A 113 -1.11 -27.54 3.19
CA GLN A 113 -1.98 -28.13 2.16
C GLN A 113 -1.30 -29.29 1.42
N LEU A 114 -0.04 -29.12 0.99
CA LEU A 114 0.71 -30.17 0.30
C LEU A 114 0.91 -31.42 1.16
N ARG A 115 1.28 -31.25 2.43
CA ARG A 115 1.47 -32.37 3.37
C ARG A 115 0.18 -33.15 3.57
N ASN A 116 -0.94 -32.45 3.76
CA ASN A 116 -2.23 -33.09 3.96
C ASN A 116 -2.76 -33.78 2.69
N MET A 117 -2.54 -33.19 1.51
CA MET A 117 -2.83 -33.88 0.24
C MET A 117 -2.04 -35.18 0.07
N ARG A 118 -0.75 -35.19 0.42
CA ARG A 118 0.07 -36.42 0.36
C ARG A 118 -0.42 -37.50 1.31
N LYS A 119 -0.75 -37.14 2.55
CA LYS A 119 -1.33 -38.09 3.52
C LYS A 119 -2.63 -38.69 2.98
N LEU A 120 -3.48 -37.87 2.39
CA LEU A 120 -4.77 -38.32 1.86
C LEU A 120 -4.61 -39.24 0.66
N ALA A 121 -3.65 -38.96 -0.24
CA ALA A 121 -3.34 -39.82 -1.37
C ALA A 121 -2.90 -41.23 -0.93
N LEU A 122 -2.06 -41.33 0.10
CA LEU A 122 -1.63 -42.62 0.68
C LEU A 122 -2.79 -43.40 1.28
N ILE A 123 -3.71 -42.73 1.96
CA ILE A 123 -4.92 -43.36 2.53
C ILE A 123 -5.85 -43.86 1.42
N TYR A 124 -6.01 -43.08 0.35
CA TYR A 124 -6.84 -43.47 -0.78
C TYR A 124 -6.29 -44.73 -1.49
N GLU A 125 -4.97 -44.78 -1.65
CA GLU A 125 -4.27 -45.95 -2.19
C GLU A 125 -4.40 -47.18 -1.28
N SER A 126 -4.38 -47.00 0.04
CA SER A 126 -4.48 -48.13 0.99
C SER A 126 -5.89 -48.69 1.16
N ILE A 127 -6.95 -47.91 0.90
CA ILE A 127 -8.35 -48.33 1.10
C ILE A 127 -8.95 -49.06 -0.12
N GLY A 128 -8.35 -48.93 -1.30
CA GLY A 128 -8.63 -49.78 -2.48
C GLY A 128 -10.10 -50.18 -2.74
N THR A 129 -10.88 -49.34 -3.42
CA THR A 129 -12.18 -49.64 -4.10
C THR A 129 -13.31 -50.37 -3.34
N GLN A 130 -13.13 -50.87 -2.12
CA GLN A 130 -14.14 -51.63 -1.41
C GLN A 130 -14.89 -50.78 -0.39
N GLU A 131 -16.20 -50.63 -0.68
CA GLU A 131 -17.32 -50.41 0.26
C GLU A 131 -17.36 -49.07 1.02
N GLY A 132 -18.47 -48.34 1.14
CA GLY A 132 -19.85 -48.54 0.74
C GLY A 132 -20.62 -47.21 0.86
N ALA A 133 -21.79 -47.14 0.22
CA ALA A 133 -22.53 -45.91 -0.08
C ALA A 133 -23.17 -45.16 1.12
N HIS A 134 -23.00 -45.64 2.36
CA HIS A 134 -23.81 -45.18 3.51
C HIS A 134 -23.20 -44.09 4.41
N GLU A 135 -21.91 -43.73 4.28
CA GLU A 135 -21.30 -42.57 4.99
C GLU A 135 -21.35 -41.24 4.20
N ALA A 136 -22.16 -41.17 3.13
CA ALA A 136 -22.01 -40.17 2.08
C ALA A 136 -22.29 -38.70 2.49
N PHE A 137 -23.11 -38.42 3.51
CA PHE A 137 -23.54 -37.04 3.78
C PHE A 137 -22.56 -36.24 4.65
N GLN A 138 -22.09 -36.80 5.77
CA GLN A 138 -21.12 -36.11 6.65
C GLN A 138 -19.75 -35.96 5.96
N SER A 139 -19.35 -36.95 5.16
CA SER A 139 -18.16 -36.87 4.31
C SER A 139 -18.25 -35.73 3.29
N ARG A 140 -19.43 -35.49 2.67
CA ARG A 140 -19.62 -34.41 1.69
C ARG A 140 -19.38 -33.01 2.27
N PHE A 141 -19.83 -32.75 3.50
CA PHE A 141 -19.65 -31.42 4.11
C PHE A 141 -18.17 -31.11 4.35
N ILE A 142 -17.43 -32.04 4.97
CA ILE A 142 -15.99 -31.85 5.24
C ILE A 142 -15.21 -31.76 3.94
N HIS A 143 -15.53 -32.62 2.97
CA HIS A 143 -14.91 -32.59 1.66
C HIS A 143 -15.14 -31.26 0.94
N LEU A 144 -16.38 -30.76 0.97
CA LEU A 144 -16.70 -29.44 0.41
C LEU A 144 -15.91 -28.34 1.13
N MET A 145 -15.85 -28.40 2.46
CA MET A 145 -15.11 -27.40 3.24
C MET A 145 -13.62 -27.41 2.94
N ARG A 146 -13.03 -28.60 2.81
CA ARG A 146 -11.65 -28.80 2.39
C ARG A 146 -11.39 -28.23 1.00
N VAL A 147 -12.24 -28.54 0.02
CA VAL A 147 -12.12 -27.99 -1.34
C VAL A 147 -12.22 -26.46 -1.32
N ALA A 148 -13.20 -25.92 -0.58
CA ALA A 148 -13.36 -24.47 -0.45
C ALA A 148 -12.12 -23.82 0.19
N LEU A 149 -11.60 -24.38 1.28
CA LEU A 149 -10.40 -23.88 1.97
C LEU A 149 -9.15 -23.99 1.08
N PHE A 150 -9.03 -25.07 0.31
CA PHE A 150 -7.95 -25.24 -0.65
C PHE A 150 -8.00 -24.19 -1.75
N VAL A 151 -9.17 -23.95 -2.35
CA VAL A 151 -9.36 -22.93 -3.39
C VAL A 151 -9.07 -21.54 -2.85
N VAL A 152 -9.68 -21.16 -1.73
CA VAL A 152 -9.49 -19.85 -1.09
C VAL A 152 -8.01 -19.64 -0.72
N GLY A 153 -7.39 -20.64 -0.12
CA GLY A 153 -5.98 -20.61 0.25
C GLY A 153 -5.05 -20.47 -0.95
N THR A 154 -5.31 -21.22 -2.02
CA THR A 154 -4.52 -21.14 -3.27
C THR A 154 -4.65 -19.77 -3.92
N LEU A 155 -5.87 -19.22 -4.01
CA LEU A 155 -6.10 -17.86 -4.53
C LEU A 155 -5.34 -16.81 -3.69
N LYS A 156 -5.32 -16.96 -2.37
CA LYS A 156 -4.58 -16.07 -1.48
C LYS A 156 -3.06 -16.18 -1.69
N CYS A 157 -2.51 -17.39 -1.78
CA CYS A 157 -1.08 -17.59 -2.08
C CYS A 157 -0.69 -16.97 -3.43
N ILE A 158 -1.51 -17.16 -4.47
CA ILE A 158 -1.30 -16.55 -5.80
C ILE A 158 -1.31 -15.02 -5.69
N SER A 159 -2.27 -14.44 -4.97
CA SER A 159 -2.35 -12.99 -4.76
C SER A 159 -1.11 -12.43 -4.06
N VAL A 160 -0.62 -13.09 -3.01
CA VAL A 160 0.60 -12.67 -2.30
C VAL A 160 1.82 -12.76 -3.22
N PHE A 161 1.93 -13.83 -4.02
CA PHE A 161 3.01 -13.98 -5.00
C PHE A 161 3.01 -12.83 -6.03
N PHE A 162 1.87 -12.52 -6.64
CA PHE A 162 1.77 -11.41 -7.59
C PHE A 162 2.09 -10.06 -6.95
N PHE A 163 1.65 -9.83 -5.72
CA PHE A 163 1.96 -8.61 -4.99
C PHE A 163 3.48 -8.45 -4.77
N VAL A 164 4.15 -9.50 -4.30
CA VAL A 164 5.61 -9.49 -4.11
C VAL A 164 6.33 -9.29 -5.45
N LEU A 165 5.89 -9.97 -6.51
CA LEU A 165 6.47 -9.80 -7.85
C LEU A 165 6.35 -8.35 -8.35
N LEU A 166 5.17 -7.75 -8.22
CA LEU A 166 4.94 -6.35 -8.60
C LEU A 166 5.82 -5.40 -7.77
N LEU A 167 5.99 -5.65 -6.48
CA LEU A 167 6.87 -4.87 -5.62
C LEU A 167 8.34 -4.97 -6.08
N VAL A 168 8.82 -6.17 -6.40
CA VAL A 168 10.17 -6.39 -6.92
C VAL A 168 10.36 -5.67 -8.25
N LEU A 169 9.40 -5.79 -9.18
CA LEU A 169 9.42 -5.09 -10.46
C LEU A 169 9.42 -3.57 -10.29
N PHE A 170 8.62 -3.05 -9.35
CA PHE A 170 8.59 -1.63 -9.03
C PHE A 170 9.94 -1.15 -8.48
N LEU A 171 10.54 -1.87 -7.53
CA LEU A 171 11.86 -1.53 -6.99
C LEU A 171 12.96 -1.63 -8.04
N TYR A 172 12.89 -2.62 -8.92
CA TYR A 172 13.79 -2.77 -10.06
C TYR A 172 13.66 -1.59 -11.02
N TYR A 173 12.44 -1.21 -11.38
CA TYR A 173 12.15 -0.08 -12.25
C TYR A 173 12.61 1.25 -11.63
N LEU A 174 12.39 1.46 -10.33
CA LEU A 174 12.93 2.62 -9.62
C LEU A 174 14.45 2.66 -9.69
N ARG A 175 15.11 1.52 -9.46
CA ARG A 175 16.58 1.43 -9.56
C ARG A 175 17.07 1.75 -10.98
N LEU A 176 16.37 1.28 -12.00
CA LEU A 176 16.68 1.57 -13.40
C LEU A 176 16.56 3.08 -13.67
N LEU A 177 15.44 3.69 -13.29
CA LEU A 177 15.21 5.13 -13.45
C LEU A 177 16.21 6.00 -12.66
N ILE A 178 16.65 5.54 -11.48
CA ILE A 178 17.72 6.20 -10.72
C ILE A 178 19.05 6.06 -11.47
N SER A 179 19.37 4.88 -11.99
CA SER A 179 20.63 4.65 -12.73
C SER A 179 20.72 5.41 -14.05
N GLU A 180 19.58 5.66 -14.68
CA GLU A 180 19.48 6.47 -15.90
C GLU A 180 19.44 7.98 -15.62
N GLY A 181 19.48 8.42 -14.35
CA GLY A 181 19.36 9.83 -13.97
C GLY A 181 17.97 10.44 -14.23
N SER A 182 17.02 9.64 -14.72
CA SER A 182 15.65 10.05 -15.03
C SER A 182 14.86 10.47 -13.76
N LEU A 183 15.15 9.84 -12.62
CA LEU A 183 14.58 10.21 -11.32
C LEU A 183 15.48 11.19 -10.57
N GLY A 184 15.54 12.44 -11.03
CA GLY A 184 16.05 13.52 -10.17
C GLY A 184 17.56 13.72 -10.16
N ASP A 185 18.26 13.49 -11.28
CA ASP A 185 19.64 13.95 -11.38
C ASP A 185 19.67 15.49 -11.25
N SER A 186 20.29 15.99 -10.17
CA SER A 186 20.48 17.43 -9.91
C SER A 186 21.06 18.12 -11.11
N SER A 187 21.99 17.46 -11.79
CA SER A 187 22.69 18.04 -12.92
C SER A 187 21.72 18.32 -14.07
N TYR A 188 20.73 17.45 -14.27
CA TYR A 188 19.71 17.60 -15.31
C TYR A 188 18.65 18.65 -14.94
N PHE A 189 18.21 18.67 -13.69
CA PHE A 189 17.29 19.73 -13.19
C PHE A 189 17.97 21.11 -13.21
N ASN A 190 19.24 21.19 -12.81
CA ASN A 190 20.02 22.42 -12.86
C ASN A 190 20.28 22.86 -14.32
N GLN A 191 20.60 21.94 -15.25
CA GLN A 191 20.74 22.27 -16.67
C GLN A 191 19.43 22.80 -17.28
N ARG A 192 18.29 22.16 -16.99
CA ARG A 192 16.98 22.63 -17.45
C ARG A 192 16.62 24.00 -16.88
N ASN A 193 16.83 24.19 -15.57
CA ASN A 193 16.58 25.48 -14.92
C ASN A 193 17.51 26.57 -15.46
N GLN A 194 18.77 26.25 -15.74
CA GLN A 194 19.72 27.18 -16.38
C GLN A 194 19.30 27.54 -17.80
N ALA A 195 18.81 26.59 -18.60
CA ALA A 195 18.26 26.88 -19.93
C ALA A 195 17.04 27.81 -19.83
N LEU A 196 16.10 27.52 -18.93
CA LEU A 196 14.95 28.39 -18.65
C LEU A 196 15.38 29.80 -18.24
N ILE A 197 16.31 29.93 -17.30
CA ILE A 197 16.83 31.24 -16.83
C ILE A 197 17.48 32.02 -17.97
N ARG A 198 18.18 31.33 -18.88
CA ARG A 198 18.78 31.95 -20.07
C ARG A 198 17.74 32.47 -21.05
N ASP A 199 16.67 31.71 -21.26
CA ASP A 199 15.64 31.99 -22.26
C ASP A 199 14.54 32.94 -21.76
N MET A 200 14.47 33.18 -20.45
CA MET A 200 13.54 34.14 -19.85
C MET A 200 13.77 35.55 -20.40
N ARG A 201 12.71 36.11 -20.99
CA ARG A 201 12.69 37.51 -21.45
C ARG A 201 12.67 38.44 -20.25
N ARG A 202 13.69 39.30 -20.19
CA ARG A 202 13.89 40.30 -19.16
C ARG A 202 13.50 41.67 -19.70
N PHE A 203 12.84 42.46 -18.88
CA PHE A 203 12.52 43.85 -19.20
C PHE A 203 12.45 44.67 -17.91
N MET A 204 12.58 45.99 -18.06
CA MET A 204 12.42 46.91 -16.93
C MET A 204 10.94 47.03 -16.58
N TYR A 205 10.64 47.06 -15.28
CA TYR A 205 9.29 47.22 -14.81
C TYR A 205 8.74 48.60 -15.18
N GLY A 206 7.58 48.61 -15.84
CA GLY A 206 6.88 49.83 -16.22
C GLY A 206 5.49 49.87 -15.60
N ASP A 207 5.24 50.87 -14.75
CA ASP A 207 3.96 51.08 -14.04
C ASP A 207 2.75 51.16 -14.97
N VAL A 208 2.95 51.54 -16.23
CA VAL A 208 1.88 51.67 -17.23
C VAL A 208 1.40 50.29 -17.71
N VAL A 209 2.30 49.31 -17.81
CA VAL A 209 2.02 48.00 -18.41
C VAL A 209 1.54 46.99 -17.36
N PHE A 210 1.97 47.15 -16.10
CA PHE A 210 1.79 46.15 -15.04
C PHE A 210 0.97 46.65 -13.84
N ARG A 211 -0.07 47.46 -14.10
CA ARG A 211 -0.92 48.08 -13.05
C ARG A 211 -1.52 47.13 -12.03
N GLU A 212 -1.69 45.87 -12.40
CA GLU A 212 -2.34 44.84 -11.57
C GLU A 212 -1.36 44.14 -10.62
N THR A 213 -0.04 44.31 -10.80
CA THR A 213 0.98 43.58 -10.01
C THR A 213 2.09 44.54 -9.60
N THR A 214 1.97 45.07 -8.39
CA THR A 214 2.87 46.12 -7.87
C THR A 214 4.01 45.59 -7.02
N GLU A 215 3.97 44.32 -6.62
CA GLU A 215 4.97 43.71 -5.74
C GLU A 215 5.38 42.31 -6.22
N CYS A 216 6.62 41.94 -5.92
CA CYS A 216 7.15 40.62 -6.22
C CYS A 216 6.66 39.61 -5.18
N ALA A 217 5.98 38.55 -5.60
CA ALA A 217 5.44 37.56 -4.67
C ALA A 217 6.52 36.68 -3.97
N ILE A 218 7.80 36.79 -4.35
CA ILE A 218 8.91 36.07 -3.73
C ILE A 218 9.52 36.87 -2.56
N CYS A 219 9.96 38.10 -2.81
CA CYS A 219 10.57 38.94 -1.76
C CYS A 219 9.58 39.87 -1.05
N LEU A 220 8.35 39.98 -1.56
CA LEU A 220 7.29 40.88 -1.08
C LEU A 220 7.65 42.37 -1.15
N GLU A 221 8.66 42.73 -1.95
CA GLU A 221 9.05 44.11 -2.20
C GLU A 221 8.29 44.68 -3.42
N GLN A 222 7.98 45.96 -3.37
CA GLN A 222 7.38 46.68 -4.48
C GLN A 222 8.36 46.80 -5.65
N PHE A 223 7.85 46.72 -6.88
CA PHE A 223 8.67 46.90 -8.07
C PHE A 223 9.09 48.37 -8.20
N SER A 224 10.38 48.59 -8.45
CA SER A 224 10.87 49.92 -8.86
C SER A 224 10.86 50.06 -10.37
N ALA A 225 10.76 51.27 -10.90
CA ALA A 225 10.81 51.53 -12.34
C ALA A 225 12.12 51.08 -13.02
N MET A 226 13.17 50.82 -12.23
CA MET A 226 14.48 50.32 -12.69
C MET A 226 14.68 48.84 -12.37
N ALA A 227 13.67 48.16 -11.81
CA ALA A 227 13.74 46.75 -11.47
C ALA A 227 13.66 45.91 -12.75
N GLU A 228 14.63 45.01 -12.92
CA GLU A 228 14.58 43.99 -13.95
C GLU A 228 13.62 42.87 -13.54
N VAL A 229 12.58 42.66 -14.34
CA VAL A 229 11.52 41.70 -14.06
C VAL A 229 11.36 40.69 -15.19
N VAL A 230 10.73 39.56 -14.85
CA VAL A 230 10.31 38.52 -15.79
C VAL A 230 8.82 38.27 -15.59
N GLN A 231 8.08 38.16 -16.69
CA GLN A 231 6.70 37.69 -16.72
C GLN A 231 6.67 36.24 -17.22
N LEU A 232 6.13 35.33 -16.40
CA LEU A 232 6.00 33.92 -16.76
C LEU A 232 4.84 33.70 -17.74
N GLU A 233 4.99 32.74 -18.66
CA GLU A 233 3.99 32.47 -19.70
C GLU A 233 2.65 31.97 -19.17
N CYS A 234 2.63 31.38 -17.96
CA CYS A 234 1.44 30.79 -17.37
C CYS A 234 0.39 31.82 -16.91
N SER A 235 0.78 33.08 -16.69
CA SER A 235 -0.17 34.14 -16.35
C SER A 235 0.45 35.53 -16.53
N LYS A 236 -0.37 36.49 -16.97
CA LYS A 236 0.06 37.90 -17.04
C LYS A 236 0.37 38.50 -15.67
N LEU A 237 -0.19 37.94 -14.61
CA LEU A 237 -0.01 38.36 -13.21
C LEU A 237 1.23 37.73 -12.54
N HIS A 238 1.90 36.79 -13.21
CA HIS A 238 3.08 36.11 -12.66
C HIS A 238 4.34 36.88 -13.03
N ILE A 239 4.56 37.98 -12.31
CA ILE A 239 5.69 38.88 -12.49
C ILE A 239 6.58 38.80 -11.27
N TYR A 240 7.89 38.65 -11.50
CA TYR A 240 8.89 38.51 -10.45
C TYR A 240 10.13 39.32 -10.80
N HIS A 241 10.89 39.75 -9.77
CA HIS A 241 12.26 40.19 -10.00
C HIS A 241 13.06 39.06 -10.63
N PHE A 242 13.85 39.37 -11.66
CA PHE A 242 14.69 38.37 -12.31
C PHE A 242 15.62 37.67 -11.31
N THR A 243 16.22 38.43 -10.39
CA THR A 243 17.08 37.90 -9.32
C THR A 243 16.33 36.96 -8.38
N CYS A 244 15.10 37.29 -8.00
CA CYS A 244 14.29 36.45 -7.11
C CYS A 244 13.91 35.12 -7.77
N ILE A 245 13.39 35.13 -9.00
CA ILE A 245 12.98 33.90 -9.68
C ILE A 245 14.20 33.05 -10.07
N LYS A 246 15.31 33.69 -10.45
CA LYS A 246 16.58 33.01 -10.68
C LYS A 246 17.04 32.29 -9.41
N HIS A 247 17.10 33.01 -8.28
CA HIS A 247 17.53 32.43 -7.02
C HIS A 247 16.60 31.28 -6.60
N TYR A 248 15.28 31.45 -6.75
CA TYR A 248 14.30 30.41 -6.45
C TYR A 248 14.52 29.14 -7.28
N LEU A 249 14.73 29.27 -8.59
CA LEU A 249 14.98 28.14 -9.49
C LEU A 249 16.35 27.48 -9.25
N GLU A 250 17.33 28.23 -8.78
CA GLU A 250 18.64 27.73 -8.37
C GLU A 250 18.62 27.09 -6.97
N SER A 251 17.78 27.59 -6.05
CA SER A 251 17.70 27.13 -4.65
C SER A 251 16.77 25.94 -4.44
N GLU A 252 15.67 25.81 -5.18
CA GLU A 252 14.86 24.58 -5.19
C GLU A 252 15.69 23.38 -5.65
N ALA A 253 16.69 23.61 -6.51
CA ALA A 253 17.65 22.60 -6.91
C ALA A 253 18.68 22.26 -5.81
N LEU A 254 18.78 23.04 -4.73
CA LEU A 254 19.71 22.83 -3.60
C LEU A 254 19.00 22.33 -2.33
N GLU A 255 17.83 22.85 -1.97
CA GLU A 255 17.07 22.39 -0.80
C GLU A 255 16.57 20.94 -0.92
N PHE A 256 16.38 20.44 -2.15
CA PHE A 256 16.11 19.03 -2.39
C PHE A 256 17.27 18.11 -1.98
N PHE A 257 18.50 18.64 -1.92
CA PHE A 257 19.71 17.87 -1.60
C PHE A 257 20.10 17.90 -0.13
N GLU A 258 19.82 18.97 0.61
CA GLU A 258 20.15 19.04 2.04
C GLU A 258 19.16 18.27 2.95
N LYS A 259 17.98 17.92 2.45
CA LYS A 259 16.94 17.18 3.19
C LYS A 259 16.84 15.69 2.86
N ARG A 260 17.76 15.13 2.05
CA ARG A 260 17.92 13.68 1.83
C ARG A 260 19.16 13.16 2.53
#